data_AF-A0A377I1H3-F1
#
_entry.id   AF-A0A377I1H3-F1
#
_cell.length_a   1.000
_cell.length_b   1.000
_cell.length_c   1.000
_cell.angle_alpha   90.00
_cell.angle_beta   90.00
_cell.angle_gamma   90.00
#
_symmetry.space_group_name_H-M   'P 1'
#
loop_
_entity.id
_entity.type
_entity.pdbx_description
1 polymer ?
#
loop_
_entity_poly.entity_id
_entity_poly.type
_entity_poly.pdbx_seq_one_letter_code
_entity_poly.pdbx_strand_id
1 'polypeptide(L)'
;MNKNDIDYDKLAETPFTDEELAQFKPIEKVMPENLLNVLLSHQTEMEEKGLMPRKLTRGKQKAPTKQSVTIRLSREVIDAFKATGQGWQTRINEALLQHIHTSM
;
A
#
# COMPACT_ATOMS: atom_id res chain seq x y z
N MET A 1 2.63 -13.61 40.32
CA MET A 1 3.64 -13.02 39.41
C MET A 1 3.45 -11.52 39.34
N ASN A 2 4.55 -10.77 39.49
CA ASN A 2 4.59 -9.31 39.35
C ASN A 2 4.46 -8.94 37.86
N LYS A 3 3.64 -7.93 37.51
CA LYS A 3 3.29 -7.58 36.12
C LYS A 3 4.35 -6.71 35.40
N ASN A 4 5.52 -6.52 36.00
CA ASN A 4 6.48 -5.50 35.56
C ASN A 4 7.77 -6.03 34.93
N ASP A 5 7.85 -7.33 34.59
CA ASP A 5 8.96 -7.91 33.81
C ASP A 5 8.58 -8.09 32.34
N ILE A 6 8.02 -7.03 31.72
CA ILE A 6 7.74 -7.05 30.28
C ILE A 6 8.99 -6.57 29.56
N ASP A 7 9.71 -7.50 28.93
CA ASP A 7 10.85 -7.22 28.06
C ASP A 7 10.34 -6.65 26.73
N TYR A 8 10.22 -5.33 26.65
CA TYR A 8 9.68 -4.61 25.49
C TYR A 8 10.49 -4.84 24.21
N ASP A 9 11.78 -5.19 24.31
CA ASP A 9 12.65 -5.46 23.16
C ASP A 9 12.27 -6.77 22.46
N LYS A 10 11.61 -7.71 23.15
CA LYS A 10 11.16 -9.00 22.58
C LYS A 10 9.76 -8.97 21.97
N LEU A 11 8.95 -7.95 22.25
CA LEU A 11 7.56 -7.88 21.78
C LEU A 11 7.45 -7.77 20.26
N ALA A 12 8.48 -7.23 19.60
CA ALA A 12 8.51 -7.08 18.15
C ALA A 12 8.68 -8.43 17.41
N GLU A 13 9.20 -9.46 18.07
CA GLU A 13 9.56 -10.74 17.46
C GLU A 13 8.49 -11.82 17.66
N THR A 14 7.57 -11.62 18.59
CA THR A 14 6.45 -12.52 18.88
C THR A 14 5.15 -12.00 18.25
N PRO A 15 4.72 -12.50 17.08
CA PRO A 15 3.42 -12.14 16.54
C PRO A 15 2.30 -12.67 17.44
N PHE A 16 1.15 -11.98 17.44
CA PHE A 16 -0.04 -12.46 18.13
C PHE A 16 -0.45 -13.83 17.61
N THR A 17 -0.80 -14.72 18.53
CA THR A 17 -1.40 -16.02 18.20
C THR A 17 -2.87 -15.84 17.78
N ASP A 18 -3.42 -16.81 17.05
CA ASP A 18 -4.82 -16.78 16.61
C ASP A 18 -5.81 -16.74 17.79
N GLU A 19 -5.45 -17.36 18.91
CA GLU A 19 -6.24 -17.36 20.15
C GLU A 19 -6.24 -15.99 20.84
N GLU A 20 -5.11 -15.29 20.83
CA GLU A 20 -5.01 -13.91 21.32
C GLU A 20 -5.79 -12.96 20.42
N LEU A 21 -5.70 -13.14 19.10
CA LEU A 21 -6.48 -12.41 18.10
C LEU A 21 -7.99 -12.57 18.30
N ALA A 22 -8.46 -13.76 18.69
CA ALA A 22 -9.87 -14.02 18.95
C ALA A 22 -10.43 -13.31 20.20
N GLN A 23 -9.57 -12.87 21.13
CA GLN A 23 -9.98 -12.18 22.35
C GLN A 23 -10.17 -10.66 22.16
N PHE A 24 -9.67 -10.09 21.06
CA PHE A 24 -9.86 -8.68 20.77
C PHE A 24 -11.34 -8.37 20.56
N LYS A 25 -11.86 -7.43 21.35
CA LYS A 25 -13.22 -6.94 21.25
C LYS A 25 -13.23 -5.60 20.53
N PRO A 26 -14.31 -5.27 19.78
CA PRO A 26 -14.49 -3.95 19.21
C PRO A 26 -14.36 -2.87 20.28
N ILE A 27 -13.75 -1.74 19.92
CA ILE A 27 -13.45 -0.63 20.84
C ILE A 27 -14.71 -0.12 21.54
N GLU A 28 -15.83 -0.13 20.82
CA GLU A 28 -17.18 0.21 21.29
C GLU A 28 -17.62 -0.63 22.50
N LYS A 29 -17.16 -1.88 22.62
CA LYS A 29 -17.57 -2.82 23.67
C LYS A 29 -16.65 -2.82 24.89
N VAL A 30 -15.49 -2.18 24.81
CA VAL A 30 -14.47 -2.19 25.88
C VAL A 30 -14.16 -0.80 26.44
N MET A 31 -14.60 0.25 25.75
CA MET A 31 -14.34 1.64 26.12
C MET A 31 -15.54 2.23 26.89
N PRO A 32 -15.29 3.07 27.92
CA PRO A 32 -16.36 3.83 28.58
C PRO A 32 -17.12 4.70 27.58
N GLU A 33 -18.45 4.67 27.63
CA GLU A 33 -19.31 5.35 26.64
C GLU A 33 -19.07 6.86 26.55
N ASN A 34 -18.81 7.52 27.68
CA ASN A 34 -18.49 8.94 27.72
C ASN A 34 -17.22 9.27 26.94
N LEU A 35 -16.20 8.40 27.01
CA LEU A 35 -14.93 8.59 26.31
C LEU A 35 -15.08 8.31 24.82
N LEU A 36 -15.87 7.29 24.46
CA LEU A 36 -16.19 6.98 23.07
C LEU A 36 -16.91 8.16 22.39
N ASN A 37 -17.88 8.76 23.07
CA ASN A 37 -18.62 9.91 22.55
C ASN A 37 -17.73 11.13 22.31
N VAL A 38 -16.79 11.41 23.22
CA VAL A 38 -15.82 12.51 23.07
C VAL A 38 -14.85 12.26 21.91
N LEU A 39 -14.38 11.01 21.72
CA LEU A 39 -13.50 10.67 20.61
C LEU A 39 -14.22 10.79 19.25
N LEU A 40 -15.45 10.28 19.16
CA LEU A 40 -16.25 10.33 17.94
C LEU A 40 -16.69 11.76 17.59
N SER A 41 -17.08 12.57 18.57
CA SER A 41 -17.46 13.97 18.34
C SER A 41 -16.25 14.78 17.85
N HIS A 42 -15.08 14.59 18.47
CA HIS A 42 -13.85 15.24 18.03
C HIS A 42 -13.45 14.82 16.61
N GLN A 43 -13.56 13.55 16.26
CA GLN A 43 -13.34 13.09 14.88
C GLN A 43 -14.27 13.81 13.90
N THR A 44 -15.56 13.88 14.21
CA THR A 44 -16.57 14.53 13.37
C THR A 44 -16.27 16.02 13.18
N GLU A 45 -15.92 16.74 14.24
CA GLU A 45 -15.53 18.14 14.17
C GLU A 45 -14.27 18.37 13.32
N MET A 46 -13.29 17.48 13.40
CA MET A 46 -12.06 17.58 12.62
C MET A 46 -12.29 17.27 11.13
N GLU A 47 -13.25 16.40 10.81
CA GLU A 47 -13.73 16.16 9.45
C GLU A 47 -14.46 17.37 8.89
N GLU A 48 -15.39 17.97 9.66
CA GLU A 48 -16.13 19.17 9.25
C GLU A 48 -15.23 20.38 9.03
N LYS A 49 -14.21 20.55 9.89
CA LYS A 49 -13.20 21.61 9.74
C LYS A 49 -12.20 21.31 8.61
N GLY A 50 -12.24 20.12 8.00
CA GLY A 50 -11.36 19.73 6.90
C GLY A 50 -9.90 19.45 7.30
N LEU A 51 -9.61 19.31 8.60
CA LEU A 51 -8.28 18.97 9.09
C LEU A 51 -7.98 17.47 8.95
N MET A 52 -9.01 16.64 8.77
CA MET A 52 -8.87 15.20 8.57
C MET A 52 -9.78 14.70 7.44
N PRO A 53 -9.26 13.91 6.48
CA PRO A 53 -10.11 13.29 5.47
C PRO A 53 -10.90 12.13 6.09
N ARG A 54 -12.24 12.19 5.98
CA ARG A 54 -13.21 11.15 6.43
C ARG A 54 -12.93 9.74 5.92
N LYS A 55 -12.12 9.62 4.87
CA LYS A 55 -11.66 8.33 4.33
C LYS A 55 -10.28 8.57 3.70
N LEU A 56 -9.26 7.87 4.19
CA LEU A 56 -7.99 7.67 3.47
C LEU A 56 -8.25 6.76 2.25
N THR A 57 -9.05 7.25 1.29
CA THR A 57 -9.16 6.59 0.00
C THR A 57 -7.83 6.79 -0.71
N ARG A 58 -7.18 5.68 -1.07
CA ARG A 58 -6.10 5.71 -2.06
C ARG A 58 -6.65 6.50 -3.25
N GLY A 59 -5.95 7.56 -3.65
CA GLY A 59 -6.42 8.45 -4.72
C GLY A 59 -6.79 7.64 -5.96
N LYS A 60 -7.74 8.15 -6.77
CA LYS A 60 -8.16 7.52 -8.03
C LYS A 60 -6.91 7.00 -8.74
N GLN A 61 -6.82 5.69 -8.94
CA GLN A 61 -5.80 5.10 -9.79
C GLN A 61 -6.08 5.64 -11.18
N LYS A 62 -5.40 6.74 -11.56
CA LYS A 62 -5.43 7.27 -12.92
C LYS A 62 -5.14 6.06 -13.81
N ALA A 63 -5.96 5.90 -14.85
CA ALA A 63 -5.99 4.74 -15.74
C ALA A 63 -4.60 4.11 -16.00
N PRO A 64 -4.52 2.78 -16.21
CA PRO A 64 -3.24 2.11 -16.40
C PRO A 64 -2.39 2.85 -17.45
N THR A 65 -1.23 3.35 -17.03
CA THR A 65 -0.32 4.14 -17.87
C THR A 65 0.31 3.31 -18.98
N LYS A 66 0.27 1.98 -18.86
CA LYS A 66 0.76 1.03 -19.84
C LYS A 66 -0.37 0.06 -20.21
N GLN A 67 -0.56 -0.18 -21.50
CA GLN A 67 -1.50 -1.18 -22.01
C GLN A 67 -0.77 -2.49 -22.30
N SER A 68 -1.27 -3.61 -21.79
CA SER A 68 -0.74 -4.92 -22.13
C SER A 68 -1.21 -5.33 -23.52
N VAL A 69 -0.28 -5.42 -24.46
CA VAL A 69 -0.56 -5.86 -25.83
C VAL A 69 0.34 -7.04 -26.19
N THR A 70 -0.19 -7.96 -27.01
CA THR A 70 0.60 -9.09 -27.52
C THR A 70 1.14 -8.72 -28.90
N ILE A 71 2.43 -8.43 -28.98
CA ILE A 71 3.13 -8.13 -30.25
C ILE A 71 4.21 -9.18 -30.53
N ARG A 72 4.48 -9.44 -31.81
CA ARG A 72 5.60 -10.29 -32.23
C ARG A 72 6.79 -9.40 -32.58
N LEU A 73 7.92 -9.68 -31.96
CA LEU A 73 9.19 -9.00 -32.22
C LEU A 73 10.18 -9.98 -32.85
N SER A 74 11.13 -9.48 -33.64
CA SER A 74 12.22 -10.29 -34.17
C SER A 74 13.02 -10.93 -33.04
N ARG A 75 13.53 -12.15 -33.27
CA ARG A 75 14.32 -12.88 -32.29
C ARG A 75 15.59 -12.14 -31.87
N GLU A 76 16.27 -11.52 -32.85
CA GLU A 76 17.48 -10.73 -32.61
C GLU A 76 17.23 -9.58 -31.62
N VAL A 77 16.09 -8.91 -31.74
CA VAL A 77 15.68 -7.83 -30.83
C VAL A 77 15.49 -8.37 -29.42
N ILE A 78 14.75 -9.47 -29.28
CA ILE A 78 14.49 -10.08 -27.96
C ILE A 78 15.80 -10.52 -27.30
N ASP A 79 16.68 -11.18 -28.05
CA ASP A 79 17.94 -11.70 -27.54
C ASP A 79 18.88 -10.57 -27.11
N ALA A 80 18.98 -9.49 -27.91
CA ALA A 80 19.77 -8.31 -27.58
C ALA A 80 19.29 -7.62 -26.29
N PHE A 81 17.98 -7.40 -26.15
CA PHE A 81 17.44 -6.76 -24.94
C PHE A 81 17.54 -7.68 -23.72
N LYS A 82 17.24 -8.97 -23.84
CA LYS A 82 17.37 -9.93 -22.71
C LYS A 82 18.79 -10.03 -22.18
N ALA A 83 19.80 -9.93 -23.05
CA ALA A 83 21.21 -9.93 -22.64
C ALA A 83 21.55 -8.77 -21.69
N THR A 84 20.76 -7.68 -21.69
CA THR A 84 20.95 -6.55 -20.79
C THR A 84 20.51 -6.81 -19.33
N GLY A 85 19.88 -7.97 -19.06
CA GLY A 85 19.51 -8.40 -17.72
C GLY A 85 18.16 -7.88 -17.22
N GLN A 86 18.03 -7.70 -15.91
CA GLN A 86 16.79 -7.22 -15.29
C GLN A 86 16.38 -5.86 -15.86
N GLY A 87 15.08 -5.70 -16.16
CA GLY A 87 14.54 -4.46 -16.73
C GLY A 87 14.61 -4.36 -18.26
N TRP A 88 14.98 -5.42 -18.98
CA TRP A 88 15.01 -5.43 -20.45
C TRP A 88 13.67 -5.03 -21.10
N GLN A 89 12.53 -5.38 -20.49
CA GLN A 89 11.20 -4.95 -20.95
C GLN A 89 10.98 -3.43 -20.83
N THR A 90 11.56 -2.80 -19.81
CA THR A 90 11.51 -1.34 -19.68
C THR A 90 12.37 -0.68 -20.73
N ARG A 91 13.59 -1.21 -20.97
CA ARG A 91 14.50 -0.69 -22.00
C ARG A 91 13.93 -0.78 -23.41
N ILE A 92 13.27 -1.87 -23.77
CA ILE A 92 12.64 -1.97 -25.10
C ILE A 92 11.47 -0.98 -25.23
N ASN A 93 10.70 -0.76 -24.17
CA ASN A 93 9.65 0.26 -24.15
C ASN A 93 10.22 1.68 -24.33
N GLU A 94 11.34 2.01 -23.67
CA GLU A 94 12.03 3.30 -23.84
C GLU A 94 12.54 3.49 -25.27
N ALA A 95 13.13 2.46 -25.87
CA ALA A 95 13.59 2.51 -27.27
C ALA A 95 12.43 2.80 -28.24
N LEU A 96 11.26 2.17 -28.02
CA LEU A 96 10.07 2.44 -28.83
C LEU A 96 9.56 3.87 -28.63
N LEU A 97 9.56 4.39 -27.39
CA LEU A 97 9.19 5.78 -27.12
C LEU A 97 10.13 6.78 -27.80
N GLN A 98 11.45 6.54 -27.73
CA GLN A 98 12.44 7.39 -28.41
C GLN A 98 12.24 7.39 -29.93
N HIS A 99 11.94 6.23 -30.53
CA HIS A 99 11.64 6.14 -31.95
C HIS A 99 10.40 6.97 -32.33
N ILE A 100 9.33 6.90 -31.52
CA ILE A 100 8.13 7.73 -31.74
C ILE A 100 8.47 9.22 -31.65
N HIS A 101 9.20 9.67 -30.63
CA HIS A 101 9.54 11.09 -30.46
C HIS A 101 10.53 11.63 -31.50
N THR A 102 11.35 10.78 -32.08
CA THR A 102 12.36 11.18 -33.06
C THR A 102 11.80 11.14 -34.48
N SER A 103 10.89 10.21 -34.76
CA SER A 103 10.41 9.92 -36.11
C SER A 103 9.03 10.53 -36.41
N MET A 104 8.46 11.29 -35.48
CA MET A 104 7.23 12.09 -35.60
C MET A 104 7.52 13.53 -35.21
#